data_AF-A0A8K0D160-F1
#
_entry.id   AF-A0A8K0D160-F1
#
_cell.length_a   1.000
_cell.length_b   1.000
_cell.length_c   1.000
_cell.angle_alpha   90.00
_cell.angle_beta   90.00
_cell.angle_gamma   90.00
#
_symmetry.space_group_name_H-M   'P 1'
#
loop_
_entity.id
_entity.type
_entity.pdbx_description
1 polymer ?
#
loop_
_entity_poly.entity_id
_entity_poly.type
_entity_poly.pdbx_seq_one_letter_code
_entity_poly.pdbx_strand_id
1 'polypeptide(L)' 'MEHAEGNADFQKKATNKYCFVPGCESSSYRQPKKLFLNVPTGDIRKSWLKQIRRDIASVSLTSHVYCCEDHFK' A
#
# COMPACT_ATOMS: atom_id res chain seq x y z
N MET A 1 4.43 46.61 -0.43
CA MET A 1 3.64 45.89 0.57
C MET A 1 2.40 45.40 -0.18
N GLU A 2 2.13 44.13 -0.43
CA GLU A 2 2.71 42.84 -0.06
C GLU A 2 2.14 41.87 -1.11
N HIS A 3 2.98 41.04 -1.72
CA HIS A 3 2.51 39.95 -2.60
C HIS A 3 2.61 38.67 -1.76
N ALA A 4 1.50 37.93 -1.59
CA ALA A 4 1.49 36.57 -1.05
C ALA A 4 0.22 35.88 -1.58
N GLU A 5 0.28 35.31 -2.78
CA GLU A 5 0.61 33.90 -3.05
C GLU A 5 -0.49 32.94 -2.57
N GLY A 6 -1.27 32.47 -3.54
CA GLY A 6 -2.34 31.50 -3.34
C GLY A 6 -1.81 30.13 -2.93
N ASN A 7 -2.40 29.57 -1.86
CA ASN A 7 -2.16 28.20 -1.45
C ASN A 7 -3.30 27.32 -1.95
N ALA A 8 -3.14 26.78 -3.16
CA ALA A 8 -3.94 25.66 -3.62
C ALA A 8 -3.34 24.38 -2.99
N ASP A 9 -3.77 24.05 -1.78
CA ASP A 9 -3.63 22.70 -1.21
C ASP A 9 -4.41 21.74 -2.11
N PHE A 10 -3.73 21.25 -3.13
CA PHE A 10 -4.22 20.18 -3.97
C PHE A 10 -4.22 18.93 -3.08
N GLN A 11 -5.31 18.75 -2.34
CA GLN A 11 -5.63 17.56 -1.57
C GLN A 11 -5.59 16.36 -2.51
N LYS A 12 -4.38 15.81 -2.66
CA LYS A 12 -4.15 14.52 -3.29
C LYS A 12 -4.98 13.55 -2.46
N LYS A 13 -6.08 13.04 -3.02
CA LYS A 13 -6.85 11.93 -2.42
C LYS A 13 -5.84 10.87 -1.99
N ALA A 14 -5.54 10.81 -0.70
CA ALA A 14 -4.62 9.85 -0.15
C ALA A 14 -5.30 8.50 -0.29
N THR A 15 -4.96 7.76 -1.34
CA THR A 15 -5.38 6.38 -1.49
C THR A 15 -4.76 5.64 -0.31
N ASN A 16 -5.59 5.33 0.70
CA ASN A 16 -5.14 4.65 1.90
C ASN A 16 -4.53 3.30 1.48
N LYS A 17 -3.20 3.23 1.50
CA LYS A 17 -2.45 2.01 1.19
C LYS A 17 -2.50 1.15 2.44
N TYR A 18 -3.07 -0.03 2.35
CA TYR A 18 -3.08 -1.00 3.43
C TYR A 18 -2.17 -2.15 3.07
N CYS A 19 -1.53 -2.74 4.09
CA CYS A 19 -0.76 -3.95 3.89
C CYS A 19 -1.70 -5.12 3.60
N PHE A 20 -1.44 -5.87 2.52
CA PHE A 20 -2.24 -7.02 2.13
C PHE A 20 -1.92 -8.29 2.95
N VAL A 21 -0.96 -8.24 3.88
CA VAL A 21 -0.58 -9.38 4.70
C VAL A 21 -1.62 -9.59 5.81
N PRO A 22 -2.14 -10.82 6.01
CA PRO A 22 -3.12 -11.10 7.04
C PRO A 22 -2.51 -10.84 8.43
N GLY A 23 -3.26 -10.15 9.29
CA GLY A 23 -2.78 -9.73 10.62
C GLY A 23 -1.91 -8.48 10.61
N CYS A 24 -1.56 -7.92 9.45
CA CYS A 24 -0.84 -6.66 9.39
C CYS A 24 -1.80 -5.47 9.38
N GLU A 25 -1.80 -4.69 10.46
CA GLU A 25 -2.58 -3.45 10.58
C GLU A 25 -1.83 -2.20 10.07
N SER A 26 -0.69 -2.41 9.40
CA SER A 26 0.08 -1.31 8.81
C SER A 26 -0.71 -0.70 7.65
N SER A 27 -1.01 0.59 7.78
CA SER A 27 -1.64 1.38 6.73
C SER A 27 -0.92 2.73 6.58
N SER A 28 -0.96 3.32 5.40
CA SER A 28 -0.40 4.66 5.16
C SER A 28 -1.07 5.73 6.03
N TYR A 29 -2.29 5.47 6.51
CA TYR A 29 -2.99 6.33 7.47
C TYR A 29 -2.39 6.24 8.87
N ARG A 30 -2.23 5.02 9.41
CA ARG A 30 -1.64 4.83 10.75
C ARG A 30 -0.14 5.09 10.79
N GLN A 31 0.55 4.77 9.70
CA GLN A 31 2.00 4.76 9.61
C GLN A 31 2.45 5.40 8.29
N PRO A 32 2.29 6.73 8.13
CA PRO A 32 2.63 7.43 6.89
C PRO A 32 4.13 7.42 6.58
N LYS A 33 4.97 7.20 7.60
CA LYS A 33 6.43 7.09 7.46
C LYS A 33 6.91 5.72 6.98
N LYS A 34 6.04 4.70 6.99
CA LYS A 34 6.40 3.36 6.53
C LYS A 34 6.35 3.28 5.00
N LEU A 35 7.27 2.50 4.44
CA LEU A 35 7.26 2.17 3.03
C LEU A 35 6.19 1.12 2.74
N PHE A 36 5.37 1.41 1.73
CA PHE A 36 4.36 0.50 1.17
C PHE A 36 4.75 0.22 -0.28
N LEU A 37 5.29 -0.97 -0.52
CA LEU A 37 5.71 -1.46 -1.83
C LEU A 37 4.51 -2.03 -2.57
N ASN A 38 4.38 -1.72 -3.85
CA ASN A 38 3.34 -2.31 -4.70
C ASN A 38 3.69 -3.77 -4.99
N VAL A 39 2.76 -4.69 -4.75
CA VAL A 39 2.93 -6.09 -5.10
C VAL A 39 2.66 -6.25 -6.60
N PRO A 40 3.59 -6.83 -7.37
CA PRO A 40 3.42 -6.98 -8.80
C PRO A 40 2.20 -7.87 -9.13
N THR A 41 1.55 -7.57 -10.24
CA THR A 41 0.39 -8.32 -10.74
C THR A 41 0.83 -9.57 -11.52
N GLY A 42 -0.07 -10.55 -11.72
CA GLY A 42 0.23 -11.79 -12.44
C GLY A 42 0.71 -12.96 -11.57
N ASP A 43 1.39 -13.95 -12.18
CA ASP A 43 1.82 -15.19 -11.51
C ASP A 43 2.79 -14.97 -10.36
N ILE A 44 3.61 -13.92 -10.42
CA ILE A 44 4.50 -13.54 -9.33
C ILE A 44 3.72 -13.30 -8.03
N ARG A 45 2.50 -12.74 -8.11
CA ARG A 45 1.65 -12.53 -6.93
C ARG A 45 1.30 -13.83 -6.22
N LYS A 46 1.22 -14.97 -6.93
CA LYS A 46 0.99 -16.27 -6.30
C LYS A 46 2.13 -16.65 -5.37
N SER A 47 3.37 -16.34 -5.74
CA SER A 47 4.55 -16.56 -4.88
C SER A 47 4.46 -15.71 -3.61
N TRP A 48 4.10 -14.44 -3.75
CA TRP A 48 3.90 -13.53 -2.63
C TRP A 48 2.82 -14.01 -1.67
N LEU A 49 1.66 -14.41 -2.21
CA LEU A 49 0.53 -14.95 -1.44
C LEU A 49 0.93 -16.24 -0.70
N LYS A 50 1.71 -17.10 -1.35
CA LYS A 50 2.25 -18.32 -0.73
C LYS A 50 3.18 -18.01 0.45
N GLN A 51 4.04 -16.99 0.35
CA GLN A 51 4.92 -16.60 1.45
C GLN A 51 4.16 -16.09 2.67
N ILE A 52 3.06 -15.37 2.45
CA ILE A 52 2.23 -14.82 3.54
C ILE A 52 1.13 -15.79 3.99
N ARG A 53 1.17 -17.05 3.54
CA ARG A 53 0.18 -18.11 3.78
C ARG A 53 -1.26 -17.64 3.58
N ARG A 54 -1.48 -16.80 2.57
CA ARG A 54 -2.80 -16.27 2.23
C ARG A 54 -3.34 -17.01 1.02
N ASP A 55 -4.63 -17.32 1.07
CA ASP A 55 -5.29 -17.96 -0.05
C ASP A 55 -5.34 -17.05 -1.29
N ILE A 56 -5.11 -17.64 -2.46
CA ILE A 56 -5.04 -16.88 -3.72
C ILE A 56 -6.41 -16.34 -4.13
N ALA A 57 -7.50 -17.03 -3.78
CA ALA A 57 -8.85 -16.55 -4.02
C ALA A 57 -9.24 -15.38 -3.09
N SER A 58 -8.54 -15.21 -1.96
CA SER A 58 -8.78 -14.10 -1.04
C SER A 58 -8.24 -12.75 -1.56
N VAL A 59 -7.34 -12.77 -2.54
CA VAL A 59 -6.69 -11.55 -3.05
C VAL A 59 -6.86 -11.46 -4.56
N SER A 60 -7.49 -10.38 -5.02
CA SER A 60 -7.66 -10.12 -6.44
C SER A 60 -6.32 -10.05 -7.15
N LEU A 61 -6.18 -10.82 -8.24
CA LEU A 61 -4.98 -10.85 -9.09
C LEU A 61 -4.89 -9.67 -10.07
N THR A 62 -5.79 -8.69 -9.96
CA THR A 62 -5.85 -7.48 -10.79
C THR A 62 -5.71 -6.20 -9.97
N SER A 63 -6.21 -6.17 -8.74
CA SER A 63 -6.18 -4.99 -7.88
C SER A 63 -4.77 -4.60 -7.47
N HIS A 64 -4.54 -3.31 -7.26
CA HIS A 64 -3.29 -2.82 -6.66
C HIS A 64 -3.30 -3.14 -5.16
N VAL A 65 -2.37 -3.98 -4.74
CA VAL A 65 -2.20 -4.36 -3.32
C VAL A 65 -0.79 -3.97 -2.89
N TYR A 66 -0.65 -3.58 -1.63
CA TYR A 66 0.61 -3.07 -1.10
C TYR A 66 1.13 -3.97 0.02
N CYS A 67 2.44 -4.14 0.10
CA CYS A 67 3.12 -4.80 1.21
C CYS A 67 3.95 -3.75 1.97
N CYS A 68 3.88 -3.74 3.31
CA CYS A 68 4.72 -2.85 4.09
C CYS A 68 6.14 -3.41 4.21
N GLU A 69 7.12 -2.52 4.41
CA GLU A 69 8.54 -2.88 4.59
C GLU A 69 8.80 -3.93 5.68
N ASP A 70 7.91 -4.07 6.66
CA ASP A 70 8.09 -4.97 7.80
C ASP A 70 8.17 -6.45 7.39
N HIS A 71 7.64 -6.78 6.20
CA HIS A 71 7.66 -8.13 5.65
C HIS A 71 8.85 -8.41 4.72
N PHE A 72 9.80 -7.46 4.59
CA PHE A 72 10.97 -7.58 3.72
C PHE A 72 12.30 -7.55 4.49
N LYS A 73 12.23 -7.59 5.82
CA LYS A 73 13.39 -7.56 6.71
C LYS A 73 13.90 -8.96 6.99
#